data_AF-A0A0C2IC13-F1
#
_entry.id   AF-A0A0C2IC13-F1
#
_cell.length_a   1.000
_cell.length_b   1.000
_cell.length_c   1.000
_cell.angle_alpha   90.00
_cell.angle_beta   90.00
_cell.angle_gamma   90.00
#
_symmetry.space_group_name_H-M   'P 1'
#
loop_
_entity.id
_entity.type
_entity.pdbx_description
1 polymer ?
#
loop_
_entity_poly.entity_id
_entity_poly.type
_entity_poly.pdbx_seq_one_letter_code
_entity_poly.pdbx_strand_id
1 'polypeptide(L)'
;MGLRRVRNPIRLARRMLEHGDVDLGGRAGRQASRTSRGDSEDSEDQNSEDMQGPNIDSGAQGHTQIYGAAAEVLATRYGLPLVDPSYFFTQQRWDEHVRALEAEKQGRAATGSWSASEYLPQGTCGAVALDADGVVCCATSTGGLTNKVTGRVGDTPVVGAGSWAGTWAEDGDPTGWAAAAAAAAAAARTAGGVQTARPVVELSRALCNLLADCLPIPSPTPLFYEPLSSTPSSSTKTTRSIGLSGTGNGDSFLRISAAHTVAAMAQYKPLSLASALSAVAGPGGLLQQSAGDRWGRAGEGEGGIIGVESVVVHDDRGHVREVRTAVIQDYNSGGMFRAWVDDAGEVQVRIFRDE
;
A
#
# COMPACT_ATOMS: atom_id res chain seq x y z
N MET A 1 16.25 5.51 -0.59
CA MET A 1 16.99 6.74 -0.20
C MET A 1 18.40 6.47 0.34
N GLY A 2 18.69 5.34 1.01
CA GLY A 2 20.08 5.05 1.44
C GLY A 2 20.59 5.96 2.56
N LEU A 3 19.67 6.43 3.41
CA LEU A 3 19.98 7.30 4.54
C LEU A 3 20.66 6.50 5.65
N ARG A 4 21.60 7.13 6.35
CA ARG A 4 22.34 6.56 7.47
C ARG A 4 22.14 7.33 8.77
N ARG A 5 21.84 8.63 8.68
CA ARG A 5 21.78 9.54 9.82
C ARG A 5 20.40 10.14 10.05
N VAL A 6 19.49 10.11 9.08
CA VAL A 6 18.16 10.70 9.24
C VAL A 6 17.30 9.82 10.15
N ARG A 7 16.93 10.32 11.35
CA ARG A 7 16.20 9.54 12.37
C ARG A 7 14.90 8.93 11.85
N ASN A 8 14.14 9.70 11.07
CA ASN A 8 12.86 9.29 10.52
C ASN A 8 12.83 9.52 9.00
N PRO A 9 13.27 8.54 8.19
CA PRO A 9 13.28 8.64 6.73
C PRO A 9 11.96 9.09 6.12
N ILE A 10 10.83 8.62 6.65
CA ILE A 10 9.51 8.98 6.13
C ILE A 10 9.17 10.47 6.31
N ARG A 11 9.72 11.14 7.33
CA ARG A 11 9.55 12.59 7.49
C ARG A 11 10.33 13.37 6.44
N LEU A 12 11.50 12.87 6.02
CA LEU A 12 12.22 13.45 4.89
C LEU A 12 11.42 13.29 3.60
N ALA A 13 10.91 12.09 3.32
CA ALA A 13 10.06 11.84 2.16
C ALA A 13 8.86 12.81 2.11
N ARG A 14 8.16 12.96 3.24
CA ARG A 14 7.06 13.92 3.39
C ARG A 14 7.50 15.36 3.13
N ARG A 15 8.61 15.81 3.72
CA ARG A 15 9.12 17.18 3.49
C ARG A 15 9.46 17.42 2.02
N MET A 16 10.05 16.43 1.34
CA MET A 16 10.33 16.55 -0.08
C MET A 16 9.06 16.71 -0.91
N LEU A 17 7.97 16.01 -0.57
CA LEU A 17 6.66 16.20 -1.22
C LEU A 17 6.10 17.60 -0.93
N GLU A 18 6.02 18.02 0.33
CA GLU A 18 5.50 19.34 0.75
C GLU A 18 6.25 20.51 0.09
N HIS A 19 7.58 20.40 -0.02
CA HIS A 19 8.41 21.41 -0.67
C HIS A 19 8.37 21.32 -2.20
N GLY A 20 8.16 20.13 -2.76
CA GLY A 20 8.06 19.93 -4.21
C GLY A 20 6.90 20.71 -4.83
N ASP A 21 5.75 20.74 -4.16
CA ASP A 21 4.59 21.53 -4.60
C ASP A 21 4.90 23.03 -4.67
N VAL A 22 5.70 23.53 -3.72
CA VAL A 22 6.17 24.92 -3.69
C VAL A 22 7.18 25.19 -4.79
N ASP A 23 8.13 24.27 -5.00
CA ASP A 23 9.19 24.37 -6.00
C ASP A 23 8.62 24.42 -7.43
N LEU A 24 7.59 23.61 -7.71
CA LEU A 24 6.93 23.54 -9.01
C LEU A 24 5.94 24.70 -9.24
N GLY A 25 5.42 25.33 -8.19
CA GLY A 25 4.43 26.41 -8.26
C GLY A 25 4.95 27.80 -8.70
N GLY A 26 6.23 27.95 -9.04
CA GLY A 26 6.82 29.20 -9.53
C GLY A 26 6.76 30.38 -8.54
N ARG A 27 6.74 31.64 -9.05
CA ARG A 27 6.73 32.88 -8.24
C ARG A 27 5.58 32.95 -7.23
N ALA A 28 4.43 32.33 -7.53
CA ALA A 28 3.25 32.28 -6.66
C ALA A 28 3.45 31.35 -5.44
N GLY A 29 4.09 30.18 -5.62
CA GLY A 29 4.43 29.28 -4.51
C GLY A 29 5.44 29.87 -3.52
N ARG A 30 6.42 30.63 -4.04
CA ARG A 30 7.43 31.32 -3.21
C ARG A 30 6.85 32.46 -2.36
N GLN A 31 5.77 33.10 -2.81
CA GLN A 31 5.13 34.22 -2.09
C GLN A 31 4.25 33.73 -0.92
N ALA A 32 3.55 32.59 -1.08
CA ALA A 32 2.75 31.96 -0.02
C ALA A 32 3.62 31.40 1.14
N SER A 33 4.83 30.94 0.83
CA SER A 33 5.81 30.49 1.83
C SER A 33 6.28 31.65 2.73
N ARG A 34 6.57 32.82 2.13
CA ARG A 34 7.04 34.02 2.85
C ARG A 34 6.01 34.62 3.80
N THR A 35 4.71 34.51 3.50
CA THR A 35 3.65 35.03 4.39
C THR A 35 3.39 34.14 5.62
N SER A 36 3.96 32.94 5.68
CA SER A 36 3.78 31.98 6.79
C SER A 36 4.95 31.95 7.78
N ARG A 37 6.11 32.50 7.41
CA ARG A 37 7.28 32.63 8.29
C ARG A 37 7.46 34.11 8.57
N GLY A 38 7.16 34.51 9.81
CA GLY A 38 7.46 35.84 10.32
C GLY A 38 8.93 36.19 10.07
N ASP A 39 9.15 37.44 9.72
CA ASP A 39 10.44 38.00 9.35
C ASP A 39 11.53 37.68 10.38
N SER A 40 12.60 37.03 9.90
CA SER A 40 13.92 37.11 10.49
C SER A 40 14.91 37.30 9.36
N GLU A 41 15.58 38.45 9.39
CA GLU A 41 16.57 38.89 8.41
C GLU A 41 17.75 37.92 8.38
N ASP A 42 18.03 37.35 7.20
CA ASP A 42 19.21 36.52 6.97
C ASP A 42 20.45 37.44 6.95
N SER A 43 21.26 37.35 8.00
CA SER A 43 22.64 37.86 8.01
C SER A 43 23.53 36.95 7.16
N GLU A 44 24.15 37.51 6.12
CA GLU A 44 25.14 36.85 5.27
C GLU A 44 26.44 36.57 6.06
N ASP A 45 26.54 35.40 6.70
CA ASP A 45 27.81 34.88 7.18
C ASP A 45 28.51 34.09 6.07
N GLN A 46 29.41 34.78 5.38
CA GLN A 46 30.42 34.20 4.49
C GLN A 46 31.56 33.63 5.35
N ASN A 47 31.52 32.33 5.68
CA ASN A 47 32.71 31.46 5.81
C ASN A 47 32.35 30.07 6.33
N SER A 48 32.21 29.10 5.42
CA SER A 48 32.51 27.69 5.70
C SER A 48 32.78 26.96 4.38
N GLU A 49 34.04 26.93 3.94
CA GLU A 49 34.50 26.28 2.71
C GLU A 49 34.54 24.72 2.78
N ASP A 50 33.85 24.07 3.73
CA ASP A 50 33.96 22.62 3.97
C ASP A 50 32.68 21.80 3.74
N MET A 51 31.67 22.34 3.06
CA MET A 51 30.55 21.53 2.55
C MET A 51 30.22 21.87 1.09
N GLN A 52 31.12 21.49 0.17
CA GLN A 52 30.77 21.31 -1.25
C GLN A 52 29.87 20.07 -1.40
N GLY A 53 28.65 20.15 -0.85
CA GLY A 53 27.56 19.25 -1.18
C GLY A 53 26.99 19.55 -2.57
N PRO A 54 26.23 18.62 -3.16
CA PRO A 54 25.55 18.87 -4.44
C PRO A 54 24.69 20.14 -4.35
N ASN A 55 24.63 20.90 -5.44
CA ASN A 55 23.89 22.16 -5.60
C ASN A 55 22.40 22.00 -5.20
N ILE A 56 22.11 22.21 -3.92
CA ILE A 56 20.78 22.06 -3.29
C ILE A 56 20.40 23.41 -2.66
N ASP A 57 20.66 24.50 -3.38
CA ASP A 57 20.54 25.86 -2.83
C ASP A 57 19.09 26.26 -2.51
N SER A 58 18.10 25.56 -3.08
CA SER A 58 16.68 25.89 -2.92
C SER A 58 15.79 24.75 -2.39
N GLY A 59 16.34 23.58 -2.04
CA GLY A 59 15.54 22.40 -1.66
C GLY A 59 15.58 21.30 -2.72
N ALA A 60 14.59 20.41 -2.73
CA ALA A 60 14.56 19.25 -3.63
C ALA A 60 14.22 19.61 -5.09
N GLN A 61 13.86 20.86 -5.40
CA GLN A 61 13.58 21.36 -6.75
C GLN A 61 12.48 20.58 -7.48
N GLY A 62 11.47 20.14 -6.73
CA GLY A 62 10.39 19.29 -7.26
C GLY A 62 10.81 17.84 -7.56
N HIS A 63 12.03 17.43 -7.24
CA HIS A 63 12.46 16.03 -7.39
C HIS A 63 11.83 15.14 -6.33
N THR A 64 11.35 13.98 -6.75
CA THR A 64 10.59 13.04 -5.92
C THR A 64 11.45 11.94 -5.28
N GLN A 65 12.68 11.75 -5.75
CA GLN A 65 13.64 10.78 -5.19
C GLN A 65 15.05 11.35 -5.15
N ILE A 66 15.64 11.39 -3.95
CA ILE A 66 17.03 11.79 -3.72
C ILE A 66 17.69 10.72 -2.84
N TYR A 67 18.98 10.45 -3.08
CA TYR A 67 19.72 9.36 -2.45
C TYR A 67 20.97 9.85 -1.70
N GLY A 68 21.33 9.12 -0.65
CA GLY A 68 22.63 9.22 0.01
C GLY A 68 22.87 10.56 0.67
N ALA A 69 24.11 11.04 0.59
CA ALA A 69 24.54 12.28 1.25
C ALA A 69 23.69 13.51 0.84
N ALA A 70 23.29 13.59 -0.43
CA ALA A 70 22.41 14.66 -0.92
C ALA A 70 21.07 14.72 -0.16
N ALA A 71 20.49 13.55 0.14
CA ALA A 71 19.25 13.46 0.90
C ALA A 71 19.44 13.81 2.38
N GLU A 72 20.61 13.56 2.97
CA GLU A 72 20.92 13.96 4.35
C GLU A 72 21.18 15.47 4.48
N VAL A 73 21.77 16.10 3.46
CA VAL A 73 21.88 17.55 3.36
C VAL A 73 20.48 18.18 3.31
N LEU A 74 19.58 17.64 2.50
CA LEU A 74 18.16 18.05 2.48
C LEU A 74 17.50 17.90 3.84
N ALA A 75 17.72 16.77 4.54
CA ALA A 75 17.16 16.55 5.87
C ALA A 75 17.60 17.62 6.87
N THR A 76 18.89 18.00 6.83
CA THR A 76 19.44 19.07 7.67
C THR A 76 18.77 20.40 7.36
N ARG A 77 18.66 20.76 6.07
CA ARG A 77 18.01 22.00 5.61
C ARG A 77 16.53 22.06 5.98
N TYR A 78 15.83 20.93 5.97
CA TYR A 78 14.43 20.84 6.40
C TYR A 78 14.25 20.74 7.92
N GLY A 79 15.33 20.90 8.70
CA GLY A 79 15.29 20.89 10.16
C GLY A 79 14.93 19.53 10.75
N LEU A 80 15.25 18.45 10.05
CA LEU A 80 15.00 17.09 10.53
C LEU A 80 16.15 16.60 11.42
N PRO A 81 15.85 15.83 12.48
CA PRO A 81 16.88 15.32 13.37
C PRO A 81 17.77 14.30 12.67
N LEU A 82 19.07 14.58 12.68
CA LEU A 82 20.12 13.62 12.34
C LEU A 82 20.63 12.97 13.62
N VAL A 83 20.95 11.68 13.55
CA VAL A 83 21.47 10.85 14.63
C VAL A 83 22.76 10.16 14.19
N ASP A 84 23.58 9.74 15.15
CA ASP A 84 24.69 8.83 14.88
C ASP A 84 24.14 7.46 14.42
N PRO A 85 24.79 6.75 13.48
CA PRO A 85 24.34 5.45 13.03
C PRO A 85 24.14 4.42 14.16
N SER A 86 24.86 4.54 15.28
CA SER A 86 24.65 3.69 16.48
C SER A 86 23.24 3.78 17.05
N TYR A 87 22.48 4.86 16.78
CA TYR A 87 21.08 4.98 17.18
C TYR A 87 20.20 3.85 16.62
N PHE A 88 20.51 3.35 15.41
CA PHE A 88 19.72 2.28 14.77
C PHE A 88 20.19 0.88 15.15
N PHE A 89 21.28 0.76 15.90
CA PHE A 89 21.79 -0.52 16.34
C PHE A 89 20.86 -1.16 17.36
N THR A 90 20.62 -2.46 17.20
CA THR A 90 20.01 -3.29 18.24
C THR A 90 20.78 -4.60 18.31
N GLN A 91 20.96 -5.14 19.51
CA GLN A 91 21.67 -6.40 19.70
C GLN A 91 21.00 -7.54 18.91
N GLN A 92 19.66 -7.58 18.92
CA GLN A 92 18.89 -8.58 18.18
C GLN A 92 19.23 -8.60 16.68
N ARG A 93 19.22 -7.44 16.01
CA ARG A 93 19.53 -7.36 14.57
C ARG A 93 20.99 -7.66 14.26
N TRP A 94 21.88 -7.35 15.20
CA TRP A 94 23.28 -7.74 15.10
C TRP A 94 23.47 -9.26 15.18
N ASP A 95 22.78 -9.92 16.11
CA ASP A 95 22.85 -11.38 16.25
C ASP A 95 22.23 -12.09 15.04
N GLU A 96 21.17 -11.53 14.44
CA GLU A 96 20.64 -11.98 13.14
C GLU A 96 21.67 -11.83 12.01
N HIS A 97 22.38 -10.70 11.94
CA HIS A 97 23.44 -10.45 10.97
C HIS A 97 24.58 -11.48 11.09
N VAL A 98 25.08 -11.71 12.31
CA VAL A 98 26.16 -12.68 12.57
C VAL A 98 25.74 -14.10 12.20
N ARG A 99 24.56 -14.56 12.66
CA ARG A 99 24.05 -15.90 12.34
C ARG A 99 23.86 -16.10 10.84
N ALA A 100 23.34 -15.10 10.13
CA ALA A 100 23.17 -15.17 8.69
C ALA A 100 24.53 -15.31 7.96
N LEU A 101 25.55 -14.55 8.36
CA LEU A 101 26.91 -14.68 7.80
C LEU A 101 27.55 -16.05 8.08
N GLU A 102 27.30 -16.63 9.26
CA GLU A 102 27.76 -17.98 9.58
C GLU A 102 27.08 -19.05 8.72
N ALA A 103 25.78 -18.91 8.48
CA ALA A 103 25.04 -19.80 7.58
C ALA A 103 25.54 -19.71 6.12
N GLU A 104 25.85 -18.50 5.63
CA GLU A 104 26.45 -18.30 4.30
C GLU A 104 27.77 -19.05 4.14
N LYS A 105 28.65 -18.95 5.15
CA LYS A 105 29.94 -19.67 5.16
C LYS A 105 29.78 -21.18 5.11
N GLN A 106 28.67 -21.70 5.63
CA GLN A 106 28.32 -23.12 5.60
C GLN A 106 27.64 -23.55 4.29
N GLY A 107 27.53 -22.65 3.30
CA GLY A 107 26.89 -22.92 2.01
C GLY A 107 25.37 -22.98 2.06
N ARG A 108 24.76 -22.53 3.17
CA ARG A 108 23.30 -22.35 3.25
C ARG A 108 22.95 -20.99 2.64
N ALA A 109 21.87 -20.92 1.87
CA ALA A 109 21.41 -19.66 1.31
C ALA A 109 21.00 -18.71 2.44
N ALA A 110 21.71 -17.59 2.61
CA ALA A 110 21.22 -16.48 3.42
C ALA A 110 20.18 -15.71 2.63
N THR A 111 18.97 -16.24 2.65
CA THR A 111 17.87 -15.55 2.02
C THR A 111 16.73 -15.47 3.01
N GLY A 112 16.22 -14.25 3.21
CA GLY A 112 15.15 -13.89 4.15
C GLY A 112 13.78 -14.43 3.76
N SER A 113 13.72 -15.74 3.49
CA SER A 113 12.48 -16.51 3.42
C SER A 113 11.86 -16.59 4.80
N TRP A 114 10.54 -16.56 4.83
CA TRP A 114 9.76 -16.84 6.01
C TRP A 114 10.02 -18.28 6.46
N SER A 115 10.74 -18.46 7.56
CA SER A 115 10.87 -19.75 8.24
C SER A 115 9.99 -19.77 9.49
N ALA A 116 9.18 -20.81 9.65
CA ALA A 116 8.38 -21.03 10.86
C ALA A 116 9.28 -21.17 12.12
N SER A 117 10.53 -21.60 11.95
CA SER A 117 11.51 -21.74 13.03
C SER A 117 12.44 -20.54 13.20
N GLU A 118 12.59 -19.71 12.16
CA GLU A 118 13.48 -18.54 12.12
C GLU A 118 12.74 -17.38 11.44
N TYR A 119 11.77 -16.80 12.14
CA TYR A 119 11.12 -15.59 11.68
C TYR A 119 12.16 -14.46 11.64
N LEU A 120 12.61 -14.10 10.42
CA LEU A 120 13.40 -12.90 10.18
C LEU A 120 12.45 -11.81 9.69
N PRO A 121 12.00 -10.88 10.55
CA PRO A 121 11.15 -9.78 10.11
C PRO A 121 11.92 -8.97 9.07
N GLN A 122 11.36 -8.88 7.86
CA GLN A 122 11.97 -8.18 6.71
C GLN A 122 12.10 -6.66 6.90
N GLY A 123 11.76 -6.14 8.09
CA GLY A 123 12.20 -4.82 8.57
C GLY A 123 11.51 -3.64 7.90
N THR A 124 10.41 -3.89 7.20
CA THR A 124 9.57 -2.90 6.54
C THR A 124 8.31 -2.64 7.35
N CYS A 125 7.94 -1.38 7.46
CA CYS A 125 6.65 -0.94 8.00
C CYS A 125 5.99 0.01 7.02
N GLY A 126 4.67 0.08 7.05
CA GLY A 126 3.94 1.06 6.27
C GLY A 126 2.52 1.24 6.76
N ALA A 127 1.88 2.26 6.22
CA ALA A 127 0.53 2.68 6.58
C ALA A 127 -0.19 3.21 5.34
N VAL A 128 -1.50 3.01 5.34
CA VAL A 128 -2.43 3.59 4.37
C VAL A 128 -3.57 4.22 5.14
N ALA A 129 -3.99 5.41 4.75
CA ALA A 129 -5.09 6.12 5.39
C ALA A 129 -5.98 6.79 4.34
N LEU A 130 -7.27 6.87 4.67
CA LEU A 130 -8.32 7.59 3.97
C LEU A 130 -8.87 8.64 4.93
N ASP A 131 -8.99 9.89 4.49
CA ASP A 131 -9.61 10.94 5.27
C ASP A 131 -11.09 11.16 4.92
N ALA A 132 -11.73 12.09 5.64
CA ALA A 132 -13.15 12.42 5.46
C ALA A 132 -13.47 13.08 4.11
N ASP A 133 -12.46 13.62 3.42
CA ASP A 133 -12.61 14.26 2.11
C ASP A 133 -12.45 13.25 0.95
N GLY A 134 -12.21 11.97 1.26
CA GLY A 134 -12.01 10.94 0.25
C GLY A 134 -10.57 10.84 -0.26
N VAL A 135 -9.62 11.54 0.37
CA VAL A 135 -8.21 11.54 -0.03
C VAL A 135 -7.52 10.33 0.60
N VAL A 136 -6.78 9.60 -0.23
CA VAL A 136 -6.00 8.45 0.20
C VAL A 136 -4.52 8.78 0.19
N CYS A 137 -3.81 8.37 1.23
CA CYS A 137 -2.36 8.47 1.31
C CYS A 137 -1.73 7.14 1.77
N CYS A 138 -0.47 6.92 1.39
CA CYS A 138 0.31 5.78 1.82
C CYS A 138 1.74 6.18 2.15
N ALA A 139 2.38 5.44 3.04
CA ALA A 139 3.76 5.66 3.45
C ALA A 139 4.41 4.34 3.82
N THR A 140 5.63 4.08 3.32
CA THR A 140 6.41 2.87 3.65
C THR A 140 7.85 3.24 3.99
N SER A 141 8.41 2.57 5.00
CA SER A 141 9.78 2.77 5.46
C SER A 141 10.42 1.42 5.79
N THR A 142 11.73 1.30 5.55
CA THR A 142 12.45 0.05 5.77
C THR A 142 13.92 0.28 6.16
N GLY A 143 14.47 -0.62 6.96
CA GLY A 143 15.93 -0.77 7.11
C GLY A 143 16.59 -1.50 5.93
N GLY A 144 15.79 -2.16 5.11
CA GLY A 144 16.23 -3.07 4.05
C GLY A 144 16.54 -4.47 4.60
N LEU A 145 17.28 -5.25 3.82
CA LEU A 145 17.62 -6.63 4.16
C LEU A 145 18.86 -6.67 5.07
N THR A 146 18.85 -7.61 6.02
CA THR A 146 20.06 -8.06 6.72
C THR A 146 21.07 -8.58 5.68
N ASN A 147 22.36 -8.30 5.89
CA ASN A 147 23.46 -8.67 4.97
C ASN A 147 23.35 -8.10 3.55
N LYS A 148 22.51 -7.08 3.31
CA LYS A 148 22.46 -6.45 1.99
C LYS A 148 23.83 -5.92 1.57
N VAL A 149 24.13 -6.03 0.28
CA VAL A 149 25.27 -5.30 -0.31
C VAL A 149 25.08 -3.80 -0.10
N THR A 150 26.14 -3.10 0.33
CA THR A 150 26.12 -1.66 0.51
C THR A 150 25.66 -0.97 -0.77
N GLY A 151 24.65 -0.12 -0.65
CA GLY A 151 24.04 0.58 -1.79
C GLY A 151 22.80 -0.11 -2.38
N ARG A 152 22.47 -1.35 -1.99
CA ARG A 152 21.22 -2.00 -2.44
C ARG A 152 20.00 -1.20 -2.02
N VAL A 153 19.13 -0.91 -2.99
CA VAL A 153 17.84 -0.24 -2.80
C VAL A 153 16.74 -1.25 -3.15
N GLY A 154 15.80 -1.45 -2.22
CA GLY A 154 14.62 -2.30 -2.44
C GLY A 154 13.45 -1.52 -3.02
N ASP A 155 12.27 -2.11 -2.90
CA ASP A 155 10.97 -1.61 -3.36
C ASP A 155 10.46 -0.38 -2.58
N THR A 156 10.73 -0.32 -1.27
CA THR A 156 10.12 0.66 -0.37
C THR A 156 10.23 2.13 -0.82
N PRO A 157 11.39 2.65 -1.28
CA PRO A 157 11.48 4.03 -1.75
C PRO A 157 11.07 4.22 -3.22
N VAL A 158 10.63 3.16 -3.91
CA VAL A 158 10.28 3.18 -5.34
C VAL A 158 8.76 3.20 -5.48
N VAL A 159 8.25 4.35 -5.90
CA VAL A 159 6.81 4.55 -6.20
C VAL A 159 6.36 3.53 -7.23
N GLY A 160 5.24 2.85 -6.95
CA GLY A 160 4.69 1.79 -7.77
C GLY A 160 5.25 0.40 -7.49
N ALA A 161 6.39 0.26 -6.80
CA ALA A 161 6.86 -1.03 -6.31
C ALA A 161 6.36 -1.28 -4.88
N GLY A 162 6.91 -0.55 -3.90
CA GLY A 162 6.59 -0.74 -2.49
C GLY A 162 5.37 0.07 -2.01
N SER A 163 4.98 1.12 -2.72
CA SER A 163 3.82 1.94 -2.34
C SER A 163 3.18 2.60 -3.55
N TRP A 164 1.87 2.80 -3.49
CA TRP A 164 1.12 3.52 -4.50
C TRP A 164 -0.11 4.19 -3.90
N ALA A 165 -0.32 5.45 -4.23
CA ALA A 165 -1.59 6.14 -3.98
C ALA A 165 -2.02 6.80 -5.29
N GLY A 166 -3.28 6.64 -5.65
CA GLY A 166 -3.79 7.16 -6.92
C GLY A 166 -5.30 7.24 -6.93
N THR A 167 -5.81 8.22 -7.69
CA THR A 167 -7.23 8.45 -7.90
C THR A 167 -7.51 8.56 -9.40
N TRP A 168 -8.59 7.94 -9.85
CA TRP A 168 -9.08 8.07 -11.23
C TRP A 168 -10.60 8.10 -11.28
N ALA A 169 -11.13 8.60 -12.39
CA ALA A 169 -12.54 8.53 -12.72
C ALA A 169 -12.78 7.46 -13.80
N GLU A 170 -13.90 6.77 -13.72
CA GLU A 170 -14.35 5.76 -14.67
C GLU A 170 -15.86 5.88 -14.93
N ASP A 171 -16.28 5.51 -16.14
CA ASP A 171 -17.69 5.52 -16.53
C ASP A 171 -18.41 4.29 -15.97
N GLY A 172 -19.63 4.50 -15.51
CA GLY A 172 -20.43 3.47 -14.84
C GLY A 172 -19.94 3.15 -13.44
N ASP A 173 -20.28 1.95 -12.97
CA ASP A 173 -19.82 1.40 -11.68
C ASP A 173 -19.38 -0.06 -11.88
N PRO A 174 -18.12 -0.30 -12.30
CA PRO A 174 -17.64 -1.65 -12.65
C PRO A 174 -17.42 -2.55 -11.42
N THR A 175 -17.48 -1.98 -10.21
CA THR A 175 -17.33 -2.72 -8.94
C THR A 175 -18.63 -2.79 -8.15
N GLY A 176 -19.71 -2.21 -8.68
CA GLY A 176 -21.02 -2.18 -8.05
C GLY A 176 -21.63 -3.57 -7.89
N TRP A 177 -22.70 -3.65 -7.08
CA TRP A 177 -23.39 -4.91 -6.76
C TRP A 177 -23.72 -5.77 -7.98
N ALA A 178 -24.24 -5.16 -9.05
CA ALA A 178 -24.60 -5.89 -10.27
C ALA A 178 -23.38 -6.54 -10.94
N ALA A 179 -22.24 -5.84 -10.98
CA ALA A 179 -20.99 -6.37 -11.51
C ALA A 179 -20.44 -7.49 -10.62
N ALA A 180 -20.49 -7.31 -9.30
CA ALA A 180 -20.10 -8.35 -8.34
C ALA A 180 -20.95 -9.63 -8.47
N ALA A 181 -22.27 -9.48 -8.60
CA ALA A 181 -23.20 -10.60 -8.81
C ALA A 181 -22.93 -11.32 -10.15
N ALA A 182 -22.67 -10.58 -11.22
CA ALA A 182 -22.31 -11.15 -12.52
C ALA A 182 -20.98 -11.92 -12.46
N ALA A 183 -19.97 -11.38 -11.78
CA ALA A 183 -18.68 -12.02 -11.57
C ALA A 183 -18.81 -13.31 -10.73
N ALA A 184 -19.57 -13.27 -9.64
CA ALA A 184 -19.85 -14.44 -8.81
C ALA A 184 -20.57 -15.54 -9.59
N ALA A 185 -21.58 -15.16 -10.40
CA ALA A 185 -22.29 -16.11 -11.26
C ALA A 185 -21.38 -16.71 -12.34
N ALA A 186 -20.44 -15.95 -12.90
CA ALA A 186 -19.45 -16.45 -13.84
C ALA A 186 -18.47 -17.44 -13.18
N ALA A 187 -17.95 -17.10 -12.00
CA ALA A 187 -17.05 -17.96 -11.23
C ALA A 187 -17.73 -19.30 -10.86
N ALA A 188 -19.00 -19.27 -10.45
CA ALA A 188 -19.78 -20.47 -10.15
C ALA A 188 -19.95 -21.39 -11.36
N ARG A 189 -20.06 -20.84 -12.58
CA ARG A 189 -20.13 -21.63 -13.82
C ARG A 189 -18.79 -22.28 -14.18
N THR A 190 -17.68 -21.62 -13.92
CA THR A 190 -16.32 -22.18 -14.16
C THR A 190 -15.88 -23.19 -13.09
N ALA A 191 -16.41 -23.09 -11.88
CA ALA A 191 -16.14 -24.04 -10.78
C ALA A 191 -16.99 -25.32 -10.84
N GLY A 192 -17.69 -25.56 -11.97
CA GLY A 192 -18.53 -26.74 -12.23
C GLY A 192 -17.78 -28.06 -12.40
N GLY A 193 -16.86 -28.36 -11.48
CA GLY A 193 -16.07 -29.59 -11.43
C GLY A 193 -15.77 -30.09 -10.01
N VAL A 194 -16.39 -29.58 -8.94
CA VAL A 194 -16.48 -30.28 -7.64
C VAL A 194 -17.78 -29.85 -6.95
N GLN A 195 -18.77 -30.74 -6.90
CA GLN A 195 -19.95 -30.56 -6.06
C GLN A 195 -19.56 -30.75 -4.59
N THR A 196 -19.53 -29.66 -3.82
CA THR A 196 -19.90 -29.73 -2.40
C THR A 196 -20.95 -28.66 -2.15
N ALA A 197 -22.18 -29.11 -1.87
CA ALA A 197 -23.29 -28.25 -1.56
C ALA A 197 -23.03 -27.51 -0.23
N ARG A 198 -23.00 -26.18 -0.26
CA ARG A 198 -23.15 -25.27 0.89
C ARG A 198 -23.97 -24.04 0.46
N PRO A 199 -24.71 -23.40 1.38
CA PRO A 199 -26.02 -22.84 1.08
C PRO A 199 -25.97 -21.55 0.27
N VAL A 200 -27.05 -21.39 -0.48
CA VAL A 200 -27.37 -20.27 -1.36
C VAL A 200 -27.82 -19.09 -0.48
N VAL A 201 -27.09 -17.97 -0.57
CA VAL A 201 -27.28 -16.66 0.08
C VAL A 201 -26.69 -16.49 1.49
N GLU A 202 -25.67 -15.64 1.62
CA GLU A 202 -25.25 -14.98 2.86
C GLU A 202 -25.69 -13.51 2.78
N LEU A 203 -26.76 -13.17 3.53
CA LEU A 203 -27.23 -11.79 3.66
C LEU A 203 -26.44 -11.08 4.76
N SER A 204 -26.13 -9.79 4.58
CA SER A 204 -25.51 -8.99 5.64
C SER A 204 -26.41 -8.93 6.87
N ARG A 205 -25.83 -9.01 8.08
CA ARG A 205 -26.58 -9.02 9.36
C ARG A 205 -27.47 -7.78 9.54
N ALA A 206 -27.12 -6.65 8.92
CA ALA A 206 -27.94 -5.44 8.91
C ALA A 206 -29.27 -5.62 8.16
N LEU A 207 -29.27 -6.40 7.06
CA LEU A 207 -30.48 -6.70 6.30
C LEU A 207 -31.35 -7.76 7.00
N CYS A 208 -30.72 -8.73 7.68
CA CYS A 208 -31.44 -9.74 8.46
C CYS A 208 -32.23 -9.13 9.63
N ASN A 209 -31.67 -8.13 10.31
CA ASN A 209 -32.37 -7.43 11.40
C ASN A 209 -33.50 -6.54 10.88
N LEU A 210 -33.37 -5.96 9.68
CA LEU A 210 -34.42 -5.13 9.08
C LEU A 210 -35.62 -5.96 8.58
N LEU A 211 -35.37 -7.19 8.10
CA LEU A 211 -36.41 -8.07 7.54
C LEU A 211 -37.09 -8.94 8.60
N ALA A 212 -36.44 -9.19 9.75
CA ALA A 212 -37.00 -9.98 10.84
C ALA A 212 -38.24 -9.31 11.49
N ASP A 213 -38.33 -7.99 11.45
CA ASP A 213 -39.40 -7.24 12.13
C ASP A 213 -40.66 -7.00 11.28
N CYS A 214 -40.66 -7.39 9.99
CA CYS A 214 -41.72 -6.97 9.06
C CYS A 214 -42.57 -8.09 8.43
N LEU A 215 -42.33 -9.39 8.68
CA LEU A 215 -43.10 -10.44 8.00
C LEU A 215 -43.48 -11.65 8.90
N PRO A 216 -44.78 -11.95 9.08
CA PRO A 216 -45.22 -13.26 9.57
C PRO A 216 -45.14 -14.26 8.40
N ILE A 217 -44.26 -15.27 8.51
CA ILE A 217 -44.13 -16.32 7.48
C ILE A 217 -44.96 -17.55 7.90
N PRO A 218 -45.87 -18.02 7.05
CA PRO A 218 -46.20 -19.44 6.99
C PRO A 218 -45.93 -20.02 5.58
N SER A 219 -44.92 -20.90 5.51
CA SER A 219 -44.74 -22.03 4.56
C SER A 219 -44.61 -21.79 3.03
N PRO A 220 -44.01 -22.76 2.28
CA PRO A 220 -43.14 -22.45 1.15
C PRO A 220 -43.83 -22.60 -0.22
N THR A 221 -43.72 -21.58 -1.06
CA THR A 221 -43.81 -21.71 -2.52
C THR A 221 -42.64 -20.95 -3.14
N PRO A 222 -41.95 -21.52 -4.14
CA PRO A 222 -40.80 -20.86 -4.75
C PRO A 222 -41.31 -19.76 -5.68
N LEU A 223 -41.22 -18.51 -5.26
CA LEU A 223 -41.36 -17.37 -6.16
C LEU A 223 -40.13 -17.31 -7.06
N PHE A 224 -40.30 -17.68 -8.32
CA PHE A 224 -39.35 -17.34 -9.37
C PHE A 224 -39.37 -15.81 -9.54
N TYR A 225 -38.33 -15.14 -9.02
CA TYR A 225 -38.11 -13.73 -9.29
C TYR A 225 -37.44 -13.60 -10.66
N GLU A 226 -38.21 -13.14 -11.63
CA GLU A 226 -37.69 -12.67 -12.91
C GLU A 226 -37.12 -11.27 -12.70
N PRO A 227 -35.81 -11.03 -12.89
CA PRO A 227 -35.24 -9.73 -12.58
C PRO A 227 -35.82 -8.70 -13.55
N LEU A 228 -36.47 -7.69 -12.98
CA LEU A 228 -36.86 -6.47 -13.68
C LEU A 228 -35.68 -5.99 -14.51
N SER A 229 -35.89 -5.95 -15.83
CA SER A 229 -34.98 -5.30 -16.78
C SER A 229 -34.86 -3.84 -16.38
N SER A 230 -33.80 -3.50 -15.64
CA SER A 230 -33.44 -2.11 -15.38
C SER A 230 -33.00 -1.52 -16.71
N THR A 231 -33.83 -0.66 -17.26
CA THR A 231 -33.45 0.24 -18.35
C THR A 231 -32.13 0.93 -18.00
N PRO A 232 -31.09 0.89 -18.86
CA PRO A 232 -29.82 1.55 -18.59
C PRO A 232 -30.01 3.06 -18.78
N SER A 233 -30.50 3.72 -17.75
CA SER A 233 -30.87 5.14 -17.78
C SER A 233 -30.24 5.87 -16.59
N SER A 234 -28.93 6.11 -16.68
CA SER A 234 -28.20 7.31 -16.22
C SER A 234 -26.70 7.04 -16.39
N SER A 235 -25.95 7.95 -17.04
CA SER A 235 -24.50 7.84 -17.14
C SER A 235 -23.88 8.09 -15.76
N THR A 236 -23.83 7.04 -14.95
CA THR A 236 -23.17 7.07 -13.64
C THR A 236 -21.67 7.28 -13.86
N LYS A 237 -21.02 8.08 -13.01
CA LYS A 237 -19.56 8.24 -13.01
C LYS A 237 -19.00 7.84 -11.66
N THR A 238 -17.94 7.07 -11.65
CA THR A 238 -17.32 6.61 -10.42
C THR A 238 -15.93 7.21 -10.27
N THR A 239 -15.62 7.74 -9.09
CA THR A 239 -14.25 8.11 -8.70
C THR A 239 -13.72 7.05 -7.77
N ARG A 240 -12.57 6.47 -8.10
CA ARG A 240 -11.87 5.50 -7.26
C ARG A 240 -10.56 6.07 -6.79
N SER A 241 -10.35 6.04 -5.48
CA SER A 241 -9.11 6.40 -4.81
C SER A 241 -8.59 5.17 -4.10
N ILE A 242 -7.30 4.87 -4.29
CA ILE A 242 -6.65 3.73 -3.64
C ILE A 242 -5.33 4.14 -3.01
N GLY A 243 -4.96 3.40 -1.96
CA GLY A 243 -3.67 3.50 -1.30
C GLY A 243 -3.16 2.12 -0.98
N LEU A 244 -1.88 1.87 -1.20
CA LEU A 244 -1.24 0.58 -1.09
C LEU A 244 0.14 0.72 -0.45
N SER A 245 0.46 -0.18 0.46
CA SER A 245 1.76 -0.27 1.13
C SER A 245 2.19 -1.73 1.21
N GLY A 246 3.38 -2.02 0.70
CA GLY A 246 3.94 -3.36 0.57
C GLY A 246 5.04 -3.66 1.58
N THR A 247 5.19 -4.94 1.91
CA THR A 247 6.35 -5.50 2.60
C THR A 247 6.67 -6.85 2.00
N GLY A 248 7.96 -7.17 1.81
CA GLY A 248 8.31 -8.41 1.13
C GLY A 248 9.77 -8.47 0.67
N ASN A 249 10.03 -9.46 -0.17
CA ASN A 249 11.23 -9.51 -0.99
C ASN A 249 11.21 -8.33 -1.98
N GLY A 250 11.97 -7.28 -1.67
CA GLY A 250 11.95 -6.06 -2.47
C GLY A 250 12.35 -6.23 -3.93
N ASP A 251 13.15 -7.24 -4.28
CA ASP A 251 13.56 -7.45 -5.67
C ASP A 251 12.43 -8.05 -6.50
N SER A 252 11.59 -8.91 -5.92
CA SER A 252 10.34 -9.38 -6.53
C SER A 252 9.31 -8.26 -6.67
N PHE A 253 9.16 -7.42 -5.65
CA PHE A 253 8.27 -6.25 -5.72
C PHE A 253 8.69 -5.29 -6.85
N LEU A 254 9.98 -5.04 -7.01
CA LEU A 254 10.52 -4.23 -8.10
C LEU A 254 10.28 -4.88 -9.47
N ARG A 255 10.57 -6.18 -9.62
CA ARG A 255 10.42 -6.92 -10.90
C ARG A 255 9.03 -6.80 -11.50
N ILE A 256 8.00 -6.79 -10.67
CA ILE A 256 6.61 -6.72 -11.13
C ILE A 256 5.93 -5.38 -10.86
N SER A 257 6.65 -4.38 -10.32
CA SER A 257 6.06 -3.12 -9.84
C SER A 257 4.79 -3.38 -9.00
N ALA A 258 4.93 -4.15 -7.92
CA ALA A 258 3.80 -4.84 -7.28
C ALA A 258 2.62 -3.93 -6.89
N ALA A 259 2.87 -2.82 -6.19
CA ALA A 259 1.80 -1.90 -5.77
C ALA A 259 1.07 -1.27 -6.97
N HIS A 260 1.81 -0.83 -7.99
CA HIS A 260 1.21 -0.28 -9.21
C HIS A 260 0.50 -1.36 -10.04
N THR A 261 0.98 -2.60 -10.05
CA THR A 261 0.30 -3.70 -10.76
C THR A 261 -1.05 -4.01 -10.12
N VAL A 262 -1.18 -3.97 -8.79
CA VAL A 262 -2.49 -4.05 -8.11
C VAL A 262 -3.39 -2.90 -8.57
N ALA A 263 -2.89 -1.67 -8.56
CA ALA A 263 -3.62 -0.48 -9.00
C ALA A 263 -4.09 -0.58 -10.46
N ALA A 264 -3.19 -0.94 -11.37
CA ALA A 264 -3.47 -1.08 -12.79
C ALA A 264 -4.47 -2.20 -13.05
N MET A 265 -4.40 -3.31 -12.32
CA MET A 265 -5.42 -4.36 -12.42
C MET A 265 -6.80 -3.88 -11.95
N ALA A 266 -6.86 -3.11 -10.86
CA ALA A 266 -8.12 -2.54 -10.39
C ALA A 266 -8.69 -1.47 -11.34
N GLN A 267 -7.82 -0.68 -11.97
CA GLN A 267 -8.21 0.41 -12.89
C GLN A 267 -8.62 -0.10 -14.28
N TYR A 268 -7.86 -1.04 -14.84
CA TYR A 268 -8.02 -1.44 -16.25
C TYR A 268 -8.75 -2.77 -16.44
N LYS A 269 -9.14 -3.44 -15.34
CA LYS A 269 -10.03 -4.61 -15.37
C LYS A 269 -11.24 -4.30 -14.48
N PRO A 270 -12.41 -4.93 -14.72
CA PRO A 270 -13.56 -4.81 -13.86
C PRO A 270 -13.37 -5.63 -12.57
N LEU A 271 -12.36 -5.29 -11.78
CA LEU A 271 -11.97 -5.98 -10.55
C LEU A 271 -12.04 -5.00 -9.37
N SER A 272 -12.53 -5.50 -8.24
CA SER A 272 -12.34 -4.82 -6.95
C SER A 272 -10.85 -4.77 -6.60
N LEU A 273 -10.45 -3.82 -5.76
CA LEU A 273 -9.07 -3.74 -5.31
C LEU A 273 -8.67 -4.99 -4.51
N ALA A 274 -9.59 -5.59 -3.75
CA ALA A 274 -9.35 -6.85 -3.04
C ALA A 274 -8.98 -7.99 -4.00
N SER A 275 -9.74 -8.20 -5.08
CA SER A 275 -9.44 -9.25 -6.06
C SER A 275 -8.13 -8.98 -6.81
N ALA A 276 -7.86 -7.72 -7.15
CA ALA A 276 -6.59 -7.33 -7.76
C ALA A 276 -5.40 -7.58 -6.82
N LEU A 277 -5.54 -7.24 -5.54
CA LEU A 277 -4.52 -7.43 -4.52
C LEU A 277 -4.23 -8.93 -4.32
N SER A 278 -5.27 -9.76 -4.17
CA SER A 278 -5.10 -11.22 -4.05
C SER A 278 -4.42 -11.85 -5.26
N ALA A 279 -4.71 -11.37 -6.47
CA ALA A 279 -4.06 -11.87 -7.69
C ALA A 279 -2.56 -11.53 -7.75
N VAL A 280 -2.10 -10.49 -7.04
CA VAL A 280 -0.69 -10.08 -7.01
C VAL A 280 0.04 -10.64 -5.80
N ALA A 281 -0.47 -10.36 -4.59
CA ALA A 281 0.20 -10.64 -3.33
C ALA A 281 -0.38 -11.83 -2.55
N GLY A 282 -1.55 -12.34 -2.95
CA GLY A 282 -2.13 -13.54 -2.34
C GLY A 282 -1.40 -14.83 -2.75
N PRO A 283 -1.78 -15.98 -2.16
CA PRO A 283 -1.18 -17.28 -2.45
C PRO A 283 -1.34 -17.64 -3.93
N GLY A 284 -0.26 -18.04 -4.58
CA GLY A 284 -0.23 -18.29 -6.02
C GLY A 284 -0.25 -17.03 -6.89
N GLY A 285 -0.22 -15.83 -6.30
CA GLY A 285 -0.25 -14.55 -7.02
C GLY A 285 1.05 -14.21 -7.75
N LEU A 286 1.03 -13.09 -8.48
CA LEU A 286 2.15 -12.67 -9.34
C LEU A 286 3.50 -12.53 -8.61
N LEU A 287 3.50 -12.11 -7.33
CA LEU A 287 4.72 -12.05 -6.53
C LEU A 287 5.36 -13.43 -6.41
N GLN A 288 4.58 -14.44 -6.02
CA GLN A 288 5.02 -15.83 -5.93
C GLN A 288 5.46 -16.37 -7.30
N GLN A 289 4.69 -16.09 -8.36
CA GLN A 289 5.03 -16.50 -9.72
C GLN A 289 6.36 -15.89 -10.20
N SER A 290 6.70 -14.67 -9.77
CA SER A 290 7.97 -13.99 -10.13
C SER A 290 9.22 -14.74 -9.67
N ALA A 291 9.09 -15.64 -8.69
CA ALA A 291 10.17 -16.44 -8.17
C ALA A 291 10.45 -17.70 -9.03
N GLY A 292 9.46 -18.18 -9.78
CA GLY A 292 9.55 -19.45 -10.52
C GLY A 292 10.03 -20.60 -9.64
N ASP A 293 11.01 -21.38 -10.11
CA ASP A 293 11.58 -22.53 -9.40
C ASP A 293 12.31 -22.16 -8.08
N ARG A 294 12.49 -20.87 -7.80
CA ARG A 294 13.13 -20.36 -6.57
C ARG A 294 12.14 -20.11 -5.44
N TRP A 295 10.82 -20.17 -5.72
CA TRP A 295 9.78 -20.05 -4.70
C TRP A 295 9.98 -21.07 -3.57
N GLY A 296 9.83 -20.63 -2.32
CA GLY A 296 10.00 -21.47 -1.12
C GLY A 296 11.43 -21.94 -0.86
N ARG A 297 12.42 -21.46 -1.63
CA ARG A 297 13.85 -21.79 -1.44
C ARG A 297 14.67 -20.57 -1.06
N ALA A 298 14.42 -19.45 -1.73
CA ALA A 298 15.24 -18.24 -1.65
C ALA A 298 14.50 -17.04 -1.03
N GLY A 299 13.29 -17.23 -0.48
CA GLY A 299 12.42 -16.13 -0.04
C GLY A 299 11.97 -15.18 -1.15
N GLU A 300 12.35 -15.44 -2.40
CA GLU A 300 11.91 -14.69 -3.56
C GLU A 300 10.40 -14.83 -3.73
N GLY A 301 9.76 -13.72 -4.10
CA GLY A 301 8.31 -13.65 -4.32
C GLY A 301 7.49 -13.56 -3.05
N GLU A 302 8.09 -13.67 -1.86
CA GLU A 302 7.35 -13.60 -0.61
C GLU A 302 7.04 -12.15 -0.24
N GLY A 303 5.83 -11.91 0.26
CA GLY A 303 5.43 -10.63 0.82
C GLY A 303 3.93 -10.48 0.97
N GLY A 304 3.52 -9.24 1.23
CA GLY A 304 2.14 -8.84 1.44
C GLY A 304 1.94 -7.37 1.19
N ILE A 305 0.68 -7.01 0.95
CA ILE A 305 0.26 -5.63 0.71
C ILE A 305 -0.96 -5.34 1.57
N ILE A 306 -0.95 -4.19 2.23
CA ILE A 306 -2.14 -3.58 2.85
C ILE A 306 -2.64 -2.44 1.96
N GLY A 307 -3.93 -2.15 2.02
CA GLY A 307 -4.53 -1.08 1.24
C GLY A 307 -5.86 -0.57 1.75
N VAL A 308 -6.25 0.57 1.21
CA VAL A 308 -7.58 1.17 1.37
C VAL A 308 -8.10 1.55 -0.01
N GLU A 309 -9.37 1.23 -0.25
CA GLU A 309 -10.12 1.65 -1.42
C GLU A 309 -11.26 2.59 -0.99
N SER A 310 -11.47 3.66 -1.75
CA SER A 310 -12.66 4.52 -1.69
C SER A 310 -13.26 4.63 -3.08
N VAL A 311 -14.55 4.36 -3.19
CA VAL A 311 -15.33 4.39 -4.42
C VAL A 311 -16.50 5.34 -4.22
N VAL A 312 -16.51 6.45 -4.96
CA VAL A 312 -17.56 7.47 -4.90
C VAL A 312 -18.31 7.48 -6.22
N VAL A 313 -19.57 7.05 -6.18
CA VAL A 313 -20.45 6.93 -7.34
C VAL A 313 -21.31 8.18 -7.45
N HIS A 314 -21.29 8.82 -8.61
CA HIS A 314 -22.03 10.04 -8.91
C HIS A 314 -23.14 9.79 -9.93
N ASP A 315 -24.28 10.45 -9.74
CA ASP A 315 -25.34 10.51 -10.75
C ASP A 315 -24.93 11.38 -11.97
N ASP A 316 -25.82 11.47 -12.96
CA ASP A 316 -25.63 12.27 -14.16
C ASP A 316 -25.58 13.79 -13.91
N ARG A 317 -25.99 14.24 -12.72
CA ARG A 317 -25.96 15.63 -12.26
C ARG A 317 -24.75 15.93 -11.38
N GLY A 318 -23.93 14.91 -11.08
CA GLY A 318 -22.75 15.03 -10.23
C GLY A 318 -23.03 14.92 -8.73
N HIS A 319 -24.23 14.52 -8.31
CA HIS A 319 -24.49 14.24 -6.89
C HIS A 319 -23.96 12.87 -6.50
N VAL A 320 -23.42 12.76 -5.29
CA VAL A 320 -23.00 11.49 -4.71
C VAL A 320 -24.23 10.61 -4.48
N ARG A 321 -24.27 9.48 -5.17
CA ARG A 321 -25.30 8.44 -5.05
C ARG A 321 -24.90 7.38 -4.02
N GLU A 322 -23.63 7.02 -3.99
CA GLU A 322 -23.11 5.94 -3.16
C GLU A 322 -21.64 6.17 -2.85
N VAL A 323 -21.22 5.82 -1.63
CA VAL A 323 -19.81 5.75 -1.23
C VAL A 323 -19.55 4.36 -0.69
N ARG A 324 -18.52 3.70 -1.19
CA ARG A 324 -18.03 2.42 -0.67
C ARG A 324 -16.57 2.53 -0.31
N THR A 325 -16.21 2.05 0.87
CA THR A 325 -14.82 2.00 1.33
C THR A 325 -14.47 0.59 1.75
N ALA A 326 -13.22 0.20 1.53
CA ALA A 326 -12.75 -1.11 1.96
C ALA A 326 -11.31 -1.01 2.47
N VAL A 327 -11.07 -1.55 3.65
CA VAL A 327 -9.72 -1.91 4.11
C VAL A 327 -9.40 -3.29 3.57
N ILE A 328 -8.28 -3.42 2.86
CA ILE A 328 -7.89 -4.66 2.20
C ILE A 328 -6.47 -5.05 2.58
N GLN A 329 -6.22 -6.35 2.58
CA GLN A 329 -4.91 -6.90 2.91
C GLN A 329 -4.83 -8.34 2.40
N ASP A 330 -3.72 -8.71 1.78
CA ASP A 330 -3.43 -10.09 1.41
C ASP A 330 -1.92 -10.30 1.29
N TYR A 331 -1.47 -11.54 1.47
CA TYR A 331 -0.04 -11.87 1.55
C TYR A 331 0.24 -13.35 1.29
N ASN A 332 1.35 -13.68 0.66
CA ASN A 332 1.72 -15.07 0.35
C ASN A 332 2.80 -15.63 1.29
N SER A 333 3.35 -14.78 2.17
CA SER A 333 4.25 -15.17 3.24
C SER A 333 3.52 -15.98 4.32
N GLY A 334 4.26 -16.67 5.19
CA GLY A 334 3.63 -17.44 6.28
C GLY A 334 2.94 -16.57 7.33
N GLY A 335 3.22 -15.26 7.37
CA GLY A 335 2.53 -14.28 8.22
C GLY A 335 2.84 -12.84 7.80
N MET A 336 2.01 -11.90 8.25
CA MET A 336 2.17 -10.46 8.06
C MET A 336 1.60 -9.70 9.25
N PHE A 337 2.47 -9.04 10.03
CA PHE A 337 2.04 -8.12 11.09
C PHE A 337 1.23 -6.98 10.49
N ARG A 338 -0.02 -6.87 10.91
CA ARG A 338 -0.93 -5.84 10.43
C ARG A 338 -1.96 -5.47 11.48
N ALA A 339 -2.44 -4.25 11.38
CA ALA A 339 -3.52 -3.74 12.21
C ALA A 339 -4.38 -2.79 11.38
N TRP A 340 -5.67 -2.71 11.72
CA TRP A 340 -6.60 -1.78 11.10
C TRP A 340 -7.71 -1.41 12.09
N VAL A 341 -8.45 -0.37 11.76
CA VAL A 341 -9.70 0.00 12.46
C VAL A 341 -10.84 -0.56 11.63
N ASP A 342 -11.69 -1.38 12.24
CA ASP A 342 -12.86 -1.95 11.56
C ASP A 342 -14.05 -0.98 11.52
N ASP A 343 -15.16 -1.42 10.91
CA ASP A 343 -16.37 -0.60 10.76
C ASP A 343 -17.04 -0.25 12.11
N ALA A 344 -16.71 -0.96 13.19
CA ALA A 344 -17.18 -0.65 14.55
C ALA A 344 -16.27 0.37 15.26
N GLY A 345 -15.16 0.79 14.63
CA GLY A 345 -14.16 1.65 15.22
C GLY A 345 -13.16 0.90 16.11
N GLU A 346 -13.18 -0.43 16.11
CA GLU A 346 -12.35 -1.25 16.97
C GLU A 346 -11.01 -1.57 16.28
N VAL A 347 -9.94 -1.56 17.08
CA VAL A 347 -8.60 -1.89 16.58
C VAL A 347 -8.45 -3.40 16.47
N GLN A 348 -8.23 -3.87 15.25
CA GLN A 348 -7.91 -5.25 14.95
C GLN A 348 -6.41 -5.40 14.73
N VAL A 349 -5.83 -6.49 15.24
CA VAL A 349 -4.41 -6.85 15.04
C VAL A 349 -4.34 -8.32 14.66
N ARG A 350 -3.62 -8.64 13.59
CA ARG A 350 -3.42 -10.02 13.14
C ARG A 350 -2.01 -10.25 12.61
N ILE A 351 -1.56 -11.50 12.68
CA ILE A 351 -0.29 -11.92 12.08
C ILE A 351 -0.57 -13.03 11.07
N PHE A 352 -1.35 -14.02 11.47
CA PHE A 352 -1.66 -15.19 10.66
C PHE A 352 -3.03 -15.07 9.97
N ARG A 353 -3.34 -16.02 9.10
CA ARG A 353 -4.62 -16.06 8.37
C ARG A 353 -5.73 -16.65 9.22
N ASP A 354 -5.38 -17.63 10.05
CA ASP A 354 -6.31 -18.45 10.82
C ASP A 354 -6.61 -17.89 12.24
N GLU A 355 -6.24 -16.63 12.48
CA GLU A 355 -6.56 -15.82 13.68
C GLU A 355 -7.77 -14.92 13.44
#